data_AF-A0A2T6ZXN7-F1
#
_entry.id   AF-A0A2T6ZXN7-F1
#
_cell.length_a   1.000
_cell.length_b   1.000
_cell.length_c   1.000
_cell.angle_alpha   90.00
_cell.angle_beta   90.00
_cell.angle_gamma   90.00
#
_symmetry.space_group_name_H-M   'P 1'
#
loop_
_entity.id
_entity.type
_entity.pdbx_description
1 polymer ?
#
loop_
_entity_poly.entity_id
_entity_poly.type
_entity_poly.pdbx_seq_one_letter_code
_entity_poly.pdbx_strand_id
1 'polypeptide(L)'
;KRPRQRGPPTKHSDTTSRYSITQDNDRLYKLREEQRKTWQEIAEVFKKEGRGNLTTNVIRVRFYRLKDKAVVWGDDEVERLKVAIADVEKRKWELVSAKMAELGGAEGRKFPAAVCERKAKVI
;
A
#
# COMPACT_ATOMS: atom_id res chain seq x y z
N LYS A 1 22.69 36.60 -27.99
CA LYS A 1 22.02 35.39 -27.44
C LYS A 1 23.12 34.40 -27.02
N ARG A 2 23.33 34.15 -25.72
CA ARG A 2 24.32 33.15 -25.26
C ARG A 2 23.74 31.73 -25.39
N PRO A 3 24.48 30.75 -25.92
CA PRO A 3 24.01 29.37 -25.96
C PRO A 3 24.01 28.80 -24.54
N ARG A 4 22.90 28.18 -24.14
CA ARG A 4 22.82 27.42 -22.88
C ARG A 4 23.75 26.22 -23.01
N GLN A 5 24.88 26.25 -22.30
CA GLN A 5 25.69 25.04 -22.15
C GLN A 5 24.88 24.02 -21.33
N ARG A 6 24.69 22.82 -21.89
CA ARG A 6 24.19 21.68 -21.11
C ARG A 6 25.30 21.30 -20.14
N GLY A 7 25.00 21.38 -18.84
CA GLY A 7 25.89 20.88 -17.81
C GLY A 7 26.16 19.37 -17.99
N PRO A 8 27.18 18.83 -17.33
CA PRO A 8 27.53 17.42 -17.41
C PRO A 8 26.33 16.54 -17.03
N PRO A 9 26.15 15.36 -17.64
CA PRO A 9 25.15 14.41 -17.17
C PRO A 9 25.38 14.14 -15.68
N THR A 10 24.36 14.36 -14.85
CA THR A 10 24.40 13.94 -13.46
C THR A 10 24.62 12.42 -13.44
N LYS A 11 25.70 11.97 -12.79
CA LYS A 11 26.23 10.58 -12.78
C LYS A 11 25.31 9.54 -12.12
N HIS A 12 23.99 9.75 -12.07
CA HIS A 12 23.07 8.94 -11.27
C HIS A 12 21.99 8.21 -12.06
N SER A 13 21.94 8.33 -13.39
CA SER A 13 20.85 7.76 -14.18
C SER A 13 21.19 6.41 -14.82
N ASP A 14 21.74 5.47 -14.05
CA ASP A 14 21.52 4.05 -14.29
C ASP A 14 20.47 3.56 -13.28
N THR A 15 19.23 4.01 -13.47
CA THR A 15 18.07 3.56 -12.69
C THR A 15 17.58 2.18 -13.15
N THR A 16 18.03 1.72 -14.32
CA THR A 16 17.57 0.47 -14.93
C THR A 16 18.32 -0.72 -14.35
N SER A 17 17.64 -1.46 -13.47
CA SER A 17 18.10 -2.76 -12.99
C SER A 17 18.16 -3.76 -14.16
N ARG A 18 19.20 -4.60 -14.19
CA ARG A 18 19.27 -5.75 -15.12
C ARG A 18 18.41 -6.94 -14.68
N TYR A 19 17.79 -6.85 -13.51
CA TYR A 19 16.99 -7.91 -12.89
C TYR A 19 15.52 -7.52 -12.88
N SER A 20 14.65 -8.53 -12.83
CA SER A 20 13.21 -8.30 -12.69
C SER A 20 12.87 -7.69 -11.33
N ILE A 21 11.72 -7.03 -11.25
CA ILE A 21 11.22 -6.46 -9.99
C ILE A 21 11.10 -7.53 -8.91
N THR A 22 10.67 -8.74 -9.26
CA THR A 22 10.56 -9.88 -8.33
C THR A 22 11.93 -10.30 -7.80
N GLN A 23 12.93 -10.49 -8.68
CA GLN A 23 14.28 -10.88 -8.27
C GLN A 23 14.94 -9.84 -7.36
N ASP A 24 14.73 -8.56 -7.65
CA ASP A 24 15.18 -7.47 -6.79
C ASP A 24 14.46 -7.46 -5.44
N ASN A 25 13.15 -7.75 -5.40
CA ASN A 25 12.39 -7.84 -4.15
C ASN A 25 12.90 -9.00 -3.27
N ASP A 26 13.13 -10.16 -3.85
CA ASP A 26 13.67 -11.33 -3.14
C ASP A 26 15.06 -11.03 -2.59
N ARG A 27 15.92 -10.39 -3.40
CA ARG A 27 17.25 -9.97 -2.96
C ARG A 27 17.18 -8.96 -1.83
N LEU A 28 16.30 -7.97 -1.93
CA LEU A 28 16.07 -6.95 -0.90
C LEU A 28 15.62 -7.58 0.42
N TYR A 29 14.67 -8.52 0.37
CA TYR A 29 14.18 -9.23 1.55
C TYR A 29 15.30 -10.00 2.24
N LYS A 30 16.09 -10.79 1.51
CA LYS A 30 17.22 -11.56 2.06
C LYS A 30 18.26 -10.66 2.72
N LEU A 31 18.66 -9.56 2.06
CA LEU A 31 19.64 -8.65 2.63
C LEU A 31 19.12 -7.99 3.93
N ARG A 32 17.82 -7.68 3.99
CA ARG A 32 17.23 -6.97 5.12
C ARG A 32 16.87 -7.88 6.30
N GLU A 33 16.15 -8.97 6.08
CA GLU A 33 15.62 -9.81 7.15
C GLU A 33 16.60 -10.92 7.56
N GLU A 34 17.26 -11.58 6.59
CA GLU A 34 18.17 -12.70 6.87
C GLU A 34 19.57 -12.21 7.25
N GLN A 35 20.11 -11.26 6.47
CA GLN A 35 21.48 -10.75 6.66
C GLN A 35 21.55 -9.47 7.51
N ARG A 36 20.39 -8.94 7.93
CA ARG A 36 20.25 -7.76 8.80
C ARG A 36 21.04 -6.52 8.36
N LYS A 37 21.23 -6.33 7.04
CA LYS A 37 21.94 -5.17 6.50
C LYS A 37 21.16 -3.87 6.69
N THR A 38 21.90 -2.78 6.84
CA THR A 38 21.36 -1.42 6.82
C THR A 38 20.92 -1.02 5.42
N TRP A 39 20.04 -0.02 5.32
CA TRP A 39 19.58 0.50 4.02
C TRP A 39 20.72 1.01 3.15
N GLN A 40 21.76 1.58 3.76
CA GLN A 40 22.93 2.09 3.06
C GLN A 40 23.77 0.95 2.48
N GLU A 41 24.04 -0.09 3.25
CA GLU A 41 24.75 -1.28 2.75
C GLU A 41 23.97 -1.98 1.63
N ILE A 42 22.64 -2.04 1.74
CA ILE A 42 21.78 -2.60 0.69
C ILE A 42 21.89 -1.77 -0.60
N ALA A 43 21.92 -0.44 -0.51
CA ALA A 43 22.10 0.43 -1.67
C ALA A 43 23.42 0.16 -2.39
N GLU A 44 24.52 0.04 -1.63
CA GLU A 44 25.83 -0.29 -2.18
C GLU A 44 25.87 -1.68 -2.80
N VAL A 45 25.21 -2.68 -2.19
CA VAL A 45 25.09 -4.03 -2.77
C VAL A 45 24.32 -3.98 -4.08
N PHE A 46 23.19 -3.28 -4.14
CA PHE A 46 22.37 -3.17 -5.36
C PHE A 46 23.15 -2.49 -6.49
N LYS A 47 23.88 -1.42 -6.17
CA LYS A 47 24.78 -0.75 -7.11
C LYS A 47 25.88 -1.69 -7.63
N LYS A 48 26.53 -2.43 -6.72
CA LYS A 48 27.60 -3.39 -7.06
C LYS A 48 27.10 -4.55 -7.91
N GLU A 49 25.88 -5.01 -7.71
CA GLU A 49 25.25 -6.09 -8.49
C GLU A 49 24.66 -5.61 -9.82
N GLY A 50 24.61 -4.29 -10.07
CA GLY A 50 23.96 -3.74 -11.26
C GLY A 50 22.43 -3.83 -11.22
N ARG A 51 21.86 -3.71 -10.01
CA ARG A 51 20.41 -3.60 -9.73
C ARG A 51 19.90 -2.16 -9.72
N GLY A 52 20.67 -1.27 -10.34
CA GLY A 52 20.43 0.17 -10.36
C GLY A 52 21.00 0.92 -9.16
N ASN A 53 21.17 2.24 -9.32
CA ASN A 53 21.65 3.13 -8.27
C ASN A 53 20.49 3.63 -7.40
N LEU A 54 19.93 2.76 -6.55
CA LEU A 54 18.78 3.07 -5.70
C LEU A 54 19.21 3.84 -4.45
N THR A 55 18.47 4.92 -4.13
CA THR A 55 18.67 5.63 -2.85
C THR A 55 18.12 4.81 -1.69
N THR A 56 18.64 5.05 -0.48
CA THR A 56 18.16 4.39 0.75
C THR A 56 16.65 4.57 0.97
N ASN A 57 16.09 5.72 0.62
CA ASN A 57 14.65 5.97 0.72
C ASN A 57 13.85 5.08 -0.24
N VAL A 58 14.30 4.92 -1.49
CA VAL A 58 13.65 4.04 -2.48
C VAL A 58 13.65 2.59 -2.00
N ILE A 59 14.79 2.13 -1.49
CA ILE A 59 14.94 0.77 -0.95
C ILE A 59 13.99 0.54 0.24
N ARG A 60 13.94 1.50 1.17
CA ARG A 60 13.05 1.45 2.34
C ARG A 60 11.57 1.37 1.93
N VAL A 61 11.13 2.26 1.04
CA VAL A 61 9.74 2.27 0.55
C VAL A 61 9.41 0.96 -0.14
N ARG A 62 10.31 0.46 -1.00
CA ARG A 62 10.13 -0.81 -1.70
C ARG A 62 10.00 -1.99 -0.74
N PHE A 63 10.82 -2.02 0.31
CA PHE A 63 10.79 -3.08 1.31
C PHE A 63 9.48 -3.10 2.11
N TYR A 64 9.01 -1.95 2.61
CA TYR A 64 7.75 -1.94 3.38
C TYR A 64 6.55 -2.29 2.50
N ARG A 65 6.51 -1.80 1.25
CA ARG A 65 5.50 -2.22 0.28
C ARG A 65 5.54 -3.71 -0.02
N LEU A 66 6.74 -4.32 0.01
CA LEU A 66 6.89 -5.76 -0.14
C LEU A 66 6.33 -6.49 1.09
N LYS A 67 6.63 -6.04 2.31
CA LYS A 67 6.10 -6.63 3.55
C LYS A 67 4.58 -6.52 3.64
N ASP A 68 4.01 -5.38 3.25
CA ASP A 68 2.55 -5.20 3.23
C ASP A 68 1.89 -6.21 2.28
N LYS A 69 2.52 -6.47 1.12
CA LYS A 69 2.06 -7.49 0.15
C LYS A 69 2.38 -8.93 0.56
N ALA A 70 3.32 -9.12 1.49
CA ALA A 70 3.73 -10.42 1.99
C ALA A 70 2.85 -10.91 3.15
N VAL A 71 1.82 -10.16 3.55
CA VAL A 71 0.77 -10.67 4.43
C VAL A 71 0.04 -11.78 3.67
N VAL A 72 0.48 -13.01 3.89
CA VAL A 72 -0.21 -14.22 3.44
C VAL A 72 -1.34 -14.46 4.43
N TRP A 73 -2.57 -14.33 3.97
CA TRP A 73 -3.75 -14.66 4.78
C TRP A 73 -3.92 -16.17 4.79
N GLY A 74 -4.10 -16.76 5.98
CA GLY A 74 -4.48 -18.16 6.11
C GLY A 74 -5.90 -18.40 5.58
N ASP A 75 -6.18 -19.62 5.11
CA ASP A 75 -7.53 -19.99 4.64
C ASP A 75 -8.61 -19.77 5.70
N ASP A 76 -8.26 -19.96 6.98
CA ASP A 76 -9.12 -19.72 8.14
C ASP A 76 -9.38 -18.22 8.38
N GLU A 77 -8.38 -17.36 8.20
CA GLU A 77 -8.51 -15.91 8.27
C GLU A 77 -9.37 -15.38 7.13
N VAL A 78 -9.18 -15.93 5.92
CA VAL A 78 -10.00 -15.60 4.75
C VAL A 78 -11.45 -16.03 4.99
N GLU A 79 -11.70 -17.19 5.57
CA GLU A 79 -13.06 -17.65 5.86
C GLU A 79 -13.73 -16.78 6.94
N ARG A 80 -13.01 -16.44 8.02
CA ARG A 80 -13.50 -15.46 9.01
C ARG A 80 -13.84 -14.12 8.37
N LEU A 81 -12.99 -13.64 7.45
CA LEU A 81 -13.23 -12.39 6.72
C LEU A 81 -14.49 -12.46 5.87
N LYS A 82 -14.73 -13.55 5.14
CA LYS A 82 -15.97 -13.72 4.36
C LYS A 82 -17.21 -13.69 5.23
N VAL A 83 -17.18 -14.39 6.37
CA VAL A 83 -18.29 -14.39 7.34
C VAL A 83 -18.54 -12.97 7.87
N ALA A 84 -17.48 -12.25 8.25
CA ALA A 84 -17.59 -10.89 8.74
C ALA A 84 -18.16 -9.93 7.68
N ILE A 85 -17.71 -10.03 6.43
CA ILE A 85 -18.24 -9.24 5.30
C ILE A 85 -19.73 -9.53 5.11
N ALA A 86 -20.13 -10.80 5.12
CA ALA A 86 -21.53 -11.19 4.94
C ALA A 86 -22.43 -10.66 6.08
N ASP A 87 -21.96 -10.65 7.33
CA ASP A 87 -22.70 -10.07 8.46
C ASP A 87 -22.85 -8.56 8.33
N VAL A 88 -21.77 -7.85 7.95
CA VAL A 88 -21.80 -6.41 7.71
C VAL A 88 -22.78 -6.05 6.61
N GLU A 89 -22.79 -6.80 5.50
CA GLU A 89 -23.74 -6.54 4.41
C GLU A 89 -25.20 -6.76 4.85
N LYS A 90 -25.48 -7.81 5.65
CA LYS A 90 -26.82 -8.03 6.22
C LYS A 90 -27.27 -6.87 7.09
N ARG A 91 -26.34 -6.25 7.82
CA ARG A 91 -26.63 -5.16 8.78
C ARG A 91 -26.31 -3.77 8.23
N LYS A 92 -25.96 -3.67 6.95
CA LYS A 92 -25.50 -2.44 6.29
C LYS A 92 -26.43 -1.26 6.55
N TRP A 93 -27.73 -1.46 6.38
CA TRP A 93 -28.71 -0.38 6.53
C TRP A 93 -28.97 -0.01 8.00
N GLU A 94 -28.77 -0.93 8.93
CA GLU A 94 -28.78 -0.62 10.37
C GLU A 94 -27.60 0.28 10.74
N LEU A 95 -26.40 -0.06 10.24
CA LEU A 95 -25.19 0.74 10.43
C LEU A 95 -25.34 2.13 9.80
N VAL A 96 -25.90 2.22 8.59
CA VAL A 96 -26.19 3.49 7.93
C VAL A 96 -27.19 4.32 8.73
N SER A 97 -28.28 3.71 9.20
CA SER A 97 -29.27 4.36 10.06
C SER A 97 -28.64 4.93 11.34
N ALA A 98 -27.82 4.13 12.02
CA ALA A 98 -27.09 4.56 13.21
C ALA A 98 -26.13 5.73 12.89
N LYS A 99 -25.39 5.64 11.77
CA LYS A 99 -24.47 6.71 11.37
C LYS A 99 -25.19 8.00 10.99
N MET A 100 -26.36 7.91 10.36
CA MET A 100 -27.23 9.06 10.08
C MET A 100 -27.68 9.75 11.37
N ALA A 101 -28.02 8.98 12.41
CA ALA A 101 -28.39 9.54 13.71
C ALA A 101 -27.19 10.22 14.39
N GLU A 102 -25.99 9.63 14.33
CA GLU A 102 -24.76 10.23 14.84
C GLU A 102 -24.45 11.56 14.15
N LEU A 103 -24.50 11.60 12.81
CA LEU A 103 -24.23 12.80 12.01
C LEU A 103 -25.27 13.91 12.24
N GLY A 104 -26.52 13.53 12.53
CA GLY A 104 -27.60 14.48 12.83
C GLY A 104 -27.55 15.06 14.24
N GLY A 105 -26.73 14.51 15.14
CA GLY A 105 -26.66 14.97 16.53
C GLY A 105 -27.99 14.86 17.30
N ALA A 106 -28.14 15.65 18.36
CA ALA A 106 -29.33 15.60 19.24
C ALA A 106 -30.63 16.06 18.57
N GLU A 107 -30.53 16.90 17.54
CA GLU A 107 -31.68 17.48 16.82
C GLU A 107 -32.00 16.73 15.52
N GLY A 108 -31.15 15.77 15.14
CA GLY A 108 -31.27 15.00 13.91
C GLY A 108 -32.46 14.04 13.92
N ARG A 109 -33.26 14.08 12.85
CA ARG A 109 -34.33 13.09 12.64
C ARG A 109 -33.71 11.70 12.48
N LYS A 110 -34.21 10.75 13.28
CA LYS A 110 -33.84 9.33 13.17
C LYS A 110 -34.62 8.68 12.03
N PHE A 111 -33.92 7.90 11.21
CA PHE A 111 -34.51 7.17 10.09
C PHE A 111 -34.27 5.67 10.28
N PRO A 112 -35.30 4.82 10.24
CA PRO A 112 -35.12 3.37 10.27
C PRO A 112 -34.30 2.87 9.08
N ALA A 113 -33.58 1.76 9.26
CA ALA A 113 -32.74 1.12 8.24
C ALA A 113 -33.45 0.97 6.87
N ALA A 114 -34.68 0.46 6.85
CA ALA A 114 -35.45 0.28 5.62
C ALA A 114 -35.82 1.60 4.91
N VAL A 115 -35.89 2.72 5.64
CA VAL A 115 -36.11 4.05 5.06
C VAL A 115 -34.82 4.55 4.40
N CYS A 116 -33.68 4.40 5.09
CA CYS A 116 -32.37 4.71 4.54
C CYS A 116 -32.11 3.91 3.25
N GLU A 117 -32.40 2.60 3.25
CA GLU A 117 -32.25 1.75 2.07
C GLU A 117 -33.08 2.24 0.89
N ARG A 118 -34.40 2.45 1.10
CA ARG A 118 -35.28 2.91 0.02
C ARG A 118 -34.83 4.26 -0.53
N LYS A 119 -34.40 5.17 0.35
CA LYS A 119 -33.90 6.48 -0.09
C LYS A 119 -32.59 6.35 -0.87
N ALA A 120 -31.70 5.44 -0.47
CA ALA A 120 -30.43 5.22 -1.15
C ALA A 120 -30.57 4.61 -2.56
N LYS A 121 -31.68 3.92 -2.85
CA LYS A 121 -31.97 3.38 -4.19
C LYS A 121 -32.48 4.43 -5.18
N VAL A 122 -32.83 5.62 -4.72
CA VAL A 122 -33.41 6.70 -5.53
C VAL A 122 -32.53 7.95 -5.60
N ILE A 123 -31.36 7.93 -4.97
CA ILE A 123 -30.30 8.93 -5.14
C ILE A 123 -29.33 8.47 -6.22
#